data_AF-A0A1M3D1S3-F1
#
_entry.id   AF-A0A1M3D1S3-F1
#
_cell.length_a   1.000
_cell.length_b   1.000
_cell.length_c   1.000
_cell.angle_alpha   90.00
_cell.angle_beta   90.00
_cell.angle_gamma   90.00
#
_symmetry.space_group_name_H-M   'P 1'
#
loop_
_entity.id
_entity.type
_entity.pdbx_description
1 polymer ?
#
loop_
_entity_poly.entity_id
_entity_poly.type
_entity_poly.pdbx_seq_one_letter_code
_entity_poly.pdbx_strand_id
1 'polypeptide(L)'
;MDIGSAVQALKNGLMVKREGWDEDMFIFRQVPTLVDKVIVPVMTSLPHSVKCEFERRINAVDSPISGIDYSNQIALVQQGNMVTAYSPTIIDLLAEDWDVYGEANP
;
A
#
# COMPACT_ATOMS: atom_id res chain seq x y z
N MET A 1 16.97 -13.25 2.75
CA MET A 1 17.58 -11.90 2.94
C MET A 1 17.04 -11.31 4.24
N ASP A 2 17.73 -10.33 4.84
CA ASP A 2 17.24 -9.65 6.04
C ASP A 2 16.13 -8.63 5.70
N ILE A 3 15.43 -8.15 6.73
CA ILE A 3 14.38 -7.13 6.56
C ILE A 3 14.92 -5.83 5.94
N GLY A 4 16.18 -5.48 6.22
CA GLY A 4 16.82 -4.28 5.68
C GLY A 4 16.91 -4.32 4.15
N SER A 5 17.36 -5.45 3.61
CA SER A 5 17.44 -5.73 2.18
C SER A 5 16.06 -5.79 1.55
N ALA A 6 15.09 -6.45 2.22
CA ALA A 6 13.70 -6.49 1.77
C ALA A 6 13.09 -5.07 1.65
N VAL A 7 13.37 -4.18 2.61
CA VAL A 7 12.94 -2.78 2.56
C VAL A 7 13.58 -2.03 1.39
N GLN A 8 14.83 -2.31 1.02
CA GLN A 8 15.44 -1.71 -0.17
C GLN A 8 14.77 -2.21 -1.46
N ALA A 9 14.45 -3.50 -1.54
CA ALA A 9 13.70 -4.05 -2.67
C ALA A 9 12.31 -3.39 -2.81
N LEU A 10 11.57 -3.23 -1.70
CA LEU A 10 10.31 -2.49 -1.66
C LEU A 10 10.44 -1.04 -2.13
N LYS A 11 11.51 -0.33 -1.74
CA LYS A 11 11.78 1.04 -2.19
C LYS A 11 12.02 1.11 -3.70
N ASN A 12 12.61 0.06 -4.27
CA ASN A 12 12.84 -0.08 -5.71
C ASN A 12 11.61 -0.58 -6.49
N GLY A 13 10.45 -0.70 -5.84
CA GLY A 13 9.20 -1.12 -6.47
C GLY A 13 9.05 -2.62 -6.65
N LEU A 14 9.95 -3.42 -6.05
CA LEU A 14 9.85 -4.88 -6.08
C LEU A 14 8.84 -5.38 -5.04
N MET A 15 8.30 -6.56 -5.29
CA MET A 15 7.50 -7.31 -4.32
C MET A 15 8.44 -8.20 -3.51
N VAL A 16 8.15 -8.41 -2.23
CA VAL A 16 8.92 -9.33 -1.37
C VAL A 16 8.01 -10.24 -0.58
N LYS A 17 8.50 -11.43 -0.24
CA LYS A 17 7.80 -12.42 0.59
C LYS A 17 8.74 -13.00 1.63
N ARG A 18 8.14 -13.71 2.60
CA ARG A 18 8.83 -14.60 3.53
C ARG A 18 8.73 -16.03 3.01
N GLU A 19 9.76 -16.85 3.20
CA GLU A 19 9.68 -18.29 2.90
C GLU A 19 8.60 -18.99 3.73
N GLY A 20 8.41 -18.57 4.99
CA GLY A 20 7.40 -19.14 5.89
C GLY A 20 5.96 -18.66 5.67
N TRP A 21 5.69 -17.80 4.67
CA TRP A 21 4.33 -17.42 4.31
C TRP A 21 3.74 -18.37 3.26
N ASP A 22 2.41 -18.35 3.11
CA ASP A 22 1.72 -19.09 2.05
C ASP A 22 2.26 -18.70 0.66
N GLU A 23 2.17 -19.63 -0.31
CA GLU A 23 2.84 -19.51 -1.61
C GLU A 23 2.58 -18.18 -2.33
N ASP A 24 1.32 -17.71 -2.29
CA ASP A 24 0.82 -16.51 -2.96
C ASP A 24 0.86 -15.23 -2.11
N MET A 25 1.47 -15.26 -0.92
CA MET A 25 1.57 -14.09 -0.05
C MET A 25 2.82 -13.25 -0.34
N PHE A 26 2.63 -11.95 -0.50
CA PHE A 26 3.72 -10.99 -0.69
C PHE A 26 3.32 -9.60 -0.22
N ILE A 27 4.32 -8.76 0.00
CA ILE A 27 4.14 -7.34 0.28
C ILE A 27 4.74 -6.48 -0.83
N PHE A 28 4.16 -5.31 -1.03
CA PHE A 28 4.69 -4.29 -1.93
C PHE A 28 4.49 -2.90 -1.35
N ARG A 29 5.39 -1.97 -1.69
CA ARG A 29 5.23 -0.56 -1.33
C ARG A 29 4.30 0.09 -2.34
N GLN A 30 3.21 0.68 -1.86
CA GLN A 30 2.34 1.46 -2.73
C GLN A 30 3.07 2.71 -3.20
N VAL A 31 2.97 3.00 -4.50
CA VAL A 31 3.49 4.24 -5.08
C VAL A 31 2.69 5.40 -4.50
N PRO A 32 3.35 6.40 -3.86
CA PRO A 32 2.65 7.58 -3.37
C PRO A 32 1.89 8.25 -4.51
N THR A 33 0.61 8.55 -4.29
CA THR A 33 -0.25 9.09 -5.35
C THR A 33 -1.30 10.03 -4.79
N LEU A 34 -1.58 11.08 -5.56
CA LEU A 34 -2.71 11.95 -5.35
C LEU A 34 -3.89 11.41 -6.14
N VAL A 35 -4.91 10.93 -5.45
CA VAL A 35 -6.20 10.62 -6.06
C VAL A 35 -6.93 11.94 -6.27
N ASP A 36 -7.13 12.31 -7.54
CA ASP A 36 -7.81 13.54 -7.92
C ASP A 36 -9.24 13.59 -7.37
N LYS A 37 -9.69 14.78 -6.98
CA LYS A 37 -11.05 15.02 -6.49
C LYS A 37 -12.16 14.48 -7.41
N VAL A 38 -11.95 14.38 -8.72
CA VAL A 38 -12.95 13.81 -9.64
C VAL A 38 -13.15 12.31 -9.44
N ILE A 39 -12.17 11.61 -8.87
CA ILE A 39 -12.21 10.17 -8.61
C ILE A 39 -12.85 9.86 -7.26
N VAL A 40 -12.69 10.74 -6.26
CA VAL A 40 -13.17 10.53 -4.87
C VAL A 40 -14.63 10.07 -4.78
N PRO A 41 -15.60 10.66 -5.52
CA PRO A 41 -17.01 10.25 -5.43
C PRO A 41 -17.25 8.80 -5.90
N VAL A 42 -16.46 8.33 -6.88
CA VAL A 42 -16.62 7.00 -7.49
C VAL A 42 -15.77 5.91 -6.83
N MET A 43 -14.93 6.26 -5.83
CA MET A 43 -14.15 5.27 -5.07
C MET A 43 -15.08 4.31 -4.33
N THR A 44 -15.05 3.03 -4.69
CA THR A 44 -15.83 1.99 -4.00
C THR A 44 -15.28 1.62 -2.63
N SER A 45 -14.01 1.98 -2.37
CA SER A 45 -13.31 1.72 -1.10
C SER A 45 -13.66 2.69 0.03
N LEU A 46 -14.38 3.78 -0.25
CA LEU A 46 -14.74 4.80 0.74
C LEU A 46 -16.22 4.71 1.14
N PRO A 47 -16.55 4.69 2.45
CA PRO A 47 -17.92 4.91 2.91
C PRO A 47 -18.46 6.26 2.45
N HIS A 48 -19.78 6.34 2.24
CA HIS A 48 -20.42 7.58 1.78
C HIS A 48 -20.13 8.78 2.69
N SER A 49 -20.18 8.59 4.01
CA SER A 49 -19.88 9.66 4.98
C SER A 49 -18.46 10.22 4.85
N VAL A 50 -17.50 9.36 4.50
CA VAL A 50 -16.10 9.76 4.28
C VAL A 50 -15.95 10.56 2.98
N LYS A 51 -16.65 10.15 1.92
CA LYS A 51 -16.71 10.92 0.65
C LYS A 51 -17.25 12.32 0.89
N CYS A 52 -18.36 12.46 1.63
CA CYS A 52 -18.94 13.76 1.94
C CYS A 52 -17.97 14.66 2.71
N GLU A 53 -17.21 14.12 3.66
CA GLU A 53 -16.23 14.90 4.41
C GLU A 53 -15.05 15.35 3.53
N PHE A 54 -14.57 14.49 2.62
CA PHE A 54 -13.55 14.89 1.65
C PHE A 54 -14.05 15.96 0.68
N GLU A 55 -15.24 15.79 0.12
CA GLU A 55 -15.87 16.81 -0.75
C GLU A 55 -16.03 18.14 -0.02
N ARG A 56 -16.47 18.13 1.25
CA ARG A 56 -16.57 19.34 2.08
C ARG A 56 -15.23 20.04 2.26
N ARG A 57 -14.15 19.28 2.48
CA ARG A 57 -12.78 19.82 2.63
C ARG A 57 -12.22 20.36 1.32
N ILE A 58 -12.42 19.63 0.22
CA ILE A 58 -11.96 20.01 -1.12
C ILE A 58 -12.68 21.28 -1.60
N ASN A 59 -13.98 21.39 -1.35
CA ASN A 59 -14.81 22.51 -1.82
C ASN A 59 -14.87 23.70 -0.83
N ALA A 60 -14.13 23.66 0.28
CA ALA A 60 -14.08 24.79 1.20
C ALA A 60 -13.45 26.02 0.52
N VAL A 61 -13.91 27.21 0.90
CA VAL A 61 -13.36 28.48 0.39
C VAL A 61 -11.86 28.53 0.69
N ASP A 62 -11.07 28.88 -0.32
CA ASP A 62 -9.59 28.92 -0.28
C ASP A 62 -8.91 27.58 0.07
N SER A 63 -9.57 26.45 -0.15
CA SER A 63 -8.98 25.14 0.13
C SER A 63 -7.81 24.84 -0.82
N PRO A 64 -6.61 24.52 -0.29
CA PRO A 64 -5.49 24.04 -1.10
C PRO A 64 -5.63 22.55 -1.47
N ILE A 65 -6.70 21.87 -1.02
CA ILE A 65 -6.87 20.42 -1.16
C ILE A 65 -7.47 20.10 -2.53
N SER A 66 -6.72 19.37 -3.36
CA SER A 66 -7.13 18.98 -4.71
C SER A 66 -7.58 17.51 -4.82
N GLY A 67 -7.52 16.74 -3.73
CA GLY A 67 -7.84 15.31 -3.74
C GLY A 67 -7.47 14.61 -2.42
N ILE A 68 -7.17 13.31 -2.51
CA ILE A 68 -6.69 12.48 -1.38
C ILE A 68 -5.27 12.02 -1.67
N ASP A 69 -4.35 12.33 -0.76
CA ASP A 69 -2.97 11.88 -0.84
C ASP A 69 -2.81 10.55 -0.08
N TYR A 70 -2.38 9.51 -0.79
CA TYR A 70 -1.94 8.26 -0.19
C TYR A 70 -0.42 8.21 -0.21
N SER A 71 0.18 8.20 0.98
CA SER A 71 1.63 8.13 1.15
C SER A 71 2.02 7.11 2.23
N ASN A 72 3.25 6.59 2.11
CA ASN A 72 3.89 5.73 3.11
C ASN A 72 3.13 4.44 3.48
N GLN A 73 2.57 3.75 2.48
CA GLN A 73 1.84 2.49 2.71
C GLN A 73 2.58 1.28 2.11
N ILE A 74 2.60 0.19 2.86
CA ILE A 74 2.96 -1.15 2.38
C ILE A 74 1.69 -1.98 2.47
N ALA A 75 1.35 -2.65 1.37
CA ALA A 75 0.20 -3.53 1.30
C ALA A 75 0.66 -4.99 1.38
N LEU A 76 -0.10 -5.81 2.08
CA LEU A 76 0.01 -7.26 2.10
C LEU A 76 -1.05 -7.84 1.16
N VAL A 77 -0.61 -8.66 0.22
CA VAL A 77 -1.48 -9.47 -0.62
C VAL A 77 -1.54 -10.87 -0.05
N GLN A 78 -2.76 -11.35 0.15
CA GLN A 78 -3.07 -12.69 0.63
C GLN A 78 -3.78 -13.49 -0.46
N GLN A 79 -4.02 -14.77 -0.17
CA GLN A 79 -4.71 -15.67 -1.07
C GLN A 79 -6.04 -15.08 -1.59
N GLY A 80 -6.31 -15.27 -2.88
CA GLY A 80 -7.51 -14.71 -3.53
C GLY A 80 -7.46 -13.19 -3.78
N ASN A 81 -6.26 -12.59 -3.81
CA ASN A 81 -6.05 -11.15 -4.00
C ASN A 81 -6.70 -10.28 -2.91
N MET A 82 -6.80 -10.80 -1.69
CA MET A 82 -7.20 -9.98 -0.55
C MET A 82 -6.04 -9.08 -0.15
N VAL A 83 -6.26 -7.76 -0.25
CA VAL A 83 -5.25 -6.75 0.05
C VAL A 83 -5.54 -6.11 1.39
N THR A 84 -4.58 -6.16 2.30
CA THR A 84 -4.66 -5.55 3.63
C THR A 84 -3.44 -4.67 3.90
N ALA A 85 -3.48 -3.89 4.98
CA ALA A 85 -2.32 -3.13 5.40
C ALA A 85 -1.25 -4.07 5.98
N TYR A 86 0.00 -3.90 5.55
CA TYR A 86 1.12 -4.60 6.16
C TYR A 86 1.70 -3.77 7.31
N SER A 87 1.86 -4.41 8.47
CA SER A 87 2.64 -3.89 9.58
C SER A 87 3.59 -5.00 10.04
N PRO A 88 4.91 -4.79 10.06
CA PRO A 88 5.84 -5.82 10.44
C PRO A 88 5.67 -6.17 11.92
N THR A 89 5.61 -7.46 12.21
CA THR A 89 5.71 -7.99 13.56
C THR A 89 7.18 -8.05 13.99
N ILE A 90 7.46 -8.31 15.28
CA ILE A 90 8.85 -8.57 15.73
C ILE A 90 9.45 -9.79 15.01
N ILE A 91 8.62 -10.79 14.68
CA ILE A 91 9.05 -11.98 13.93
C ILE A 91 9.47 -11.59 12.50
N ASP A 92 8.79 -10.64 11.88
CA ASP A 92 9.12 -10.13 10.56
C ASP A 92 10.43 -9.33 10.57
N LEU A 93 10.59 -8.48 11.59
CA LEU A 93 11.79 -7.64 11.74
C LEU A 93 13.06 -8.46 12.00
N LEU A 94 12.94 -9.60 12.68
CA LEU A 94 14.07 -10.48 13.01
C LEU A 94 14.28 -11.60 11.99
N ALA A 95 13.52 -11.61 10.89
CA ALA A 95 13.61 -12.67 9.90
C ALA A 95 14.76 -12.48 8.92
N GLU A 96 15.33 -13.61 8.50
CA GLU A 96 16.44 -13.69 7.54
C GLU A 96 16.06 -14.42 6.24
N ASP A 97 14.81 -14.87 6.15
CA ASP A 97 14.17 -15.66 5.09
C ASP A 97 13.26 -14.79 4.19
N TRP A 98 13.59 -13.51 4.02
CA TRP A 98 12.94 -12.67 3.01
C TRP A 98 13.45 -13.02 1.61
N ASP A 99 12.60 -12.90 0.59
CA ASP A 99 12.98 -13.02 -0.81
C ASP A 99 12.18 -12.09 -1.73
N VAL A 100 12.69 -11.79 -2.93
CA VAL A 100 11.94 -11.05 -3.96
C VAL A 100 10.88 -11.99 -4.51
N TYR A 101 9.64 -11.50 -4.57
CA TYR A 101 8.52 -12.27 -5.08
C TYR A 101 8.28 -12.00 -6.56
N GLY A 102 8.43 -13.05 -7.38
CA GLY A 102 8.23 -12.98 -8.82
C GLY A 102 9.32 -12.20 -9.56
N GLU A 103 9.26 -12.21 -10.89
CA GLU A 103 10.10 -11.35 -11.72
C GLU A 103 9.42 -10.00 -11.92
N ALA A 104 10.07 -8.91 -11.53
CA ALA A 104 9.68 -7.58 -11.97
C ALA A 104 10.03 -7.44 -13.46
N ASN A 105 9.19 -7.97 -14.34
CA ASN A 105 9.34 -7.69 -15.76
C ASN A 105 8.83 -6.26 -16.05
N PRO A 106 9.65 -5.42 -16.69
CA PRO A 106 9.33 -4.02 -16.99
C PRO A 106 8.16 -3.85 -17.95
#